data_AF-T1IRH7-F1
#
_entry.id   AF-T1IRH7-F1
#
_cell.length_a   1.000
_cell.length_b   1.000
_cell.length_c   1.000
_cell.angle_alpha   90.00
_cell.angle_beta   90.00
_cell.angle_gamma   90.00
#
_symmetry.space_group_name_H-M   'P 1'
#
loop_
_entity.id
_entity.type
_entity.pdbx_description
1 polymer ?
#
loop_
_entity_poly.entity_id
_entity_poly.type
_entity_poly.pdbx_seq_one_letter_code
_entity_poly.pdbx_strand_id
1 'polypeptide(L)'
;LLDCFSIPTVLALSWIFLKIRYKIVHILGVGVCLVGVGCVVWADVDEGKGGVGGNDRLLGDMLCLSGATLYGISNVVEEFVVKMHDCIEFLGMLGLFGSVINGIQLAILERQEVAVIRWEQWQIVALVISFAVCLFFLYSTMPVVMRISSATAVNLSILSADFYSLLIGVFLFQYKFHVLYILSFTLVATGVLLYSLKPTPIAHQTGHYRSELLARIHYKTKIPLLKLSTQCLD
;
A
#
# COMPACT_ATOMS: atom_id res chain seq x y z
N LEU A 1 -2.14 -10.76 -0.33
CA LEU A 1 -2.13 -11.37 1.03
C LEU A 1 -1.32 -10.54 2.03
N LEU A 2 -0.09 -10.16 1.70
CA LEU A 2 0.73 -9.21 2.48
C LEU A 2 0.02 -7.85 2.64
N ASP A 3 -0.62 -7.39 1.57
CA ASP A 3 -1.43 -6.15 1.58
C ASP A 3 -2.72 -6.29 2.39
N CYS A 4 -3.32 -7.49 2.44
CA CYS A 4 -4.48 -7.76 3.29
C CYS A 4 -4.12 -7.64 4.79
N PHE A 5 -2.87 -7.92 5.17
CA PHE A 5 -2.35 -7.74 6.55
C PHE A 5 -1.85 -6.33 6.85
N SER A 6 -1.31 -5.63 5.85
CA SER A 6 -0.88 -4.24 6.04
C SER A 6 -2.06 -3.36 6.42
N ILE A 7 -3.28 -3.67 5.96
CA ILE A 7 -4.50 -2.90 6.23
C ILE A 7 -4.86 -2.81 7.72
N PRO A 8 -5.11 -3.89 8.47
CA PRO A 8 -5.38 -3.79 9.90
C PRO A 8 -4.23 -3.11 10.66
N THR A 9 -3.00 -3.24 10.18
CA THR A 9 -1.82 -2.62 10.80
C THR A 9 -1.76 -1.12 10.56
N VAL A 10 -1.96 -0.65 9.32
CA VAL A 10 -2.18 0.77 8.96
C VAL A 10 -3.29 1.35 9.81
N LEU A 11 -4.39 0.60 9.98
CA LEU A 11 -5.57 1.03 10.71
C LEU A 11 -5.31 1.16 12.22
N ALA A 12 -4.59 0.20 12.81
CA ALA A 12 -4.17 0.25 14.22
C ALA A 12 -3.11 1.34 14.47
N LEU A 13 -2.17 1.53 13.56
CA LEU A 13 -1.16 2.59 13.67
C LEU A 13 -1.73 3.99 13.44
N SER A 14 -2.68 4.14 12.52
CA SER A 14 -3.42 5.39 12.35
C SER A 14 -4.20 5.75 13.62
N TRP A 15 -4.67 4.76 14.39
CA TRP A 15 -5.27 5.00 15.71
C TRP A 15 -4.26 5.53 16.73
N ILE A 16 -3.09 4.89 16.82
CA ILE A 16 -2.05 5.25 17.78
C ILE A 16 -1.45 6.63 17.47
N PHE A 17 -1.13 6.90 16.21
CA PHE A 17 -0.43 8.13 15.80
C PHE A 17 -1.37 9.32 15.59
N LEU A 18 -2.59 9.14 15.06
CA LEU A 18 -3.51 10.26 14.78
C LEU A 18 -4.58 10.49 15.87
N LYS A 19 -4.58 9.72 16.98
CA LYS A 19 -5.51 9.89 18.13
C LYS A 19 -7.00 9.96 17.75
N ILE A 20 -7.42 9.13 16.80
CA ILE A 20 -8.76 9.22 16.24
C ILE A 20 -9.78 8.45 17.09
N ARG A 21 -10.96 9.03 17.29
CA ARG A 21 -12.09 8.38 17.97
C ARG A 21 -12.75 7.37 17.03
N TYR A 22 -12.46 6.08 17.20
CA TYR A 22 -13.08 5.02 16.41
C TYR A 22 -14.49 4.70 16.92
N LYS A 23 -15.42 4.52 15.98
CA LYS A 23 -16.72 3.91 16.22
C LYS A 23 -16.59 2.39 16.32
N ILE A 24 -17.52 1.75 17.02
CA ILE A 24 -17.54 0.30 17.27
C ILE A 24 -17.43 -0.51 15.96
N VAL A 25 -18.04 -0.05 14.88
CA VAL A 25 -17.94 -0.66 13.54
C VAL A 25 -16.50 -0.84 13.04
N HIS A 26 -15.59 0.10 13.35
CA HIS A 26 -14.20 0.00 12.94
C HIS A 26 -13.44 -1.03 13.79
N ILE A 27 -13.75 -1.10 15.09
CA ILE A 27 -13.16 -2.09 16.00
C ILE A 27 -13.59 -3.50 15.58
N LEU A 28 -14.87 -3.68 15.22
CA LEU A 28 -15.38 -4.94 14.68
C LEU A 28 -14.70 -5.31 13.36
N GLY A 29 -14.54 -4.37 12.44
CA GLY A 29 -13.84 -4.60 11.17
C GLY A 29 -12.39 -5.07 11.37
N VAL A 30 -11.64 -4.39 12.26
CA VAL A 30 -10.26 -4.79 12.62
C VAL A 30 -10.23 -6.17 13.26
N GLY A 31 -11.16 -6.47 14.17
CA GLY A 31 -11.27 -7.80 14.79
C GLY A 31 -11.46 -8.92 13.78
N VAL A 32 -12.36 -8.73 12.80
CA VAL A 32 -12.59 -9.71 11.73
C VAL A 32 -11.34 -9.90 10.87
N CYS A 33 -10.60 -8.82 10.55
CA CYS A 33 -9.33 -8.94 9.83
C CYS A 33 -8.28 -9.74 10.63
N LEU A 34 -8.14 -9.50 11.93
CA LEU A 34 -7.20 -10.22 12.79
C LEU A 34 -7.50 -11.73 12.86
N VAL A 35 -8.78 -12.11 12.88
CA VAL A 35 -9.19 -13.51 12.82
C VAL A 35 -8.76 -14.14 11.49
N GLY A 36 -9.01 -13.46 10.37
CA GLY A 36 -8.58 -13.94 9.05
C GLY A 36 -7.08 -14.17 8.96
N VAL A 37 -6.27 -13.30 9.57
CA VAL A 37 -4.80 -13.45 9.61
C VAL A 37 -4.38 -14.63 10.48
N GLY A 38 -5.02 -14.81 11.63
CA GLY A 38 -4.78 -15.98 12.48
C GLY A 38 -5.07 -17.29 11.76
N CYS A 39 -6.10 -17.33 10.91
CA CYS A 39 -6.41 -18.50 10.09
C CYS A 39 -5.33 -18.82 9.05
N VAL A 40 -4.67 -17.81 8.47
CA VAL A 40 -3.56 -18.02 7.51
C VAL A 40 -2.37 -18.64 8.24
N VAL A 41 -1.90 -18.00 9.30
CA VAL A 41 -0.76 -18.48 10.09
C VAL A 41 -1.04 -19.88 10.65
N TRP A 42 -2.28 -20.15 11.06
CA TRP A 42 -2.69 -21.48 11.50
C TRP A 42 -2.62 -22.52 10.37
N ALA A 43 -3.05 -22.17 9.16
CA ALA A 43 -2.95 -23.05 7.99
C ALA A 43 -1.48 -23.36 7.67
N ASP A 44 -0.59 -22.37 7.73
CA ASP A 44 0.85 -22.55 7.49
C ASP A 44 1.50 -23.44 8.57
N VAL A 45 1.10 -23.29 9.83
CA VAL A 45 1.55 -24.17 10.94
C VAL A 45 1.02 -25.59 10.80
N ASP A 46 -0.22 -25.78 10.36
CA ASP A 46 -0.83 -27.10 10.18
C ASP A 46 -0.21 -27.85 8.99
N GLU A 47 -0.02 -27.17 7.85
CA GLU A 47 0.71 -27.72 6.70
C GLU A 47 2.20 -27.95 7.00
N GLY A 48 2.80 -27.11 7.87
CA GLY A 48 4.19 -27.22 8.31
C GLY A 48 4.50 -28.46 9.16
N LYS A 49 3.49 -29.09 9.78
CA LYS A 49 3.66 -30.33 10.57
C LYS A 49 3.91 -31.58 9.72
N GLY A 50 3.69 -31.51 8.40
CA GLY A 50 3.83 -32.65 7.48
C GLY A 50 4.86 -32.48 6.34
N GLY A 51 5.56 -31.35 6.25
CA GLY A 51 6.44 -31.02 5.13
C GLY A 51 7.88 -30.64 5.52
N VAL A 52 8.82 -30.81 4.58
CA VAL A 52 10.22 -30.37 4.72
C VAL A 52 10.27 -28.84 4.82
N GLY A 53 10.80 -28.29 5.91
CA GLY A 53 10.95 -26.84 6.13
C GLY A 53 9.99 -26.18 7.15
N GLY A 54 9.32 -26.96 8.02
CA GLY A 54 8.28 -26.47 8.93
C GLY A 54 8.62 -25.28 9.84
N ASN A 55 9.88 -25.11 10.28
CA ASN A 55 10.31 -23.95 11.09
C ASN A 55 10.51 -22.68 10.24
N ASP A 56 10.88 -22.83 8.97
CA ASP A 56 11.22 -21.70 8.10
C ASP A 56 9.96 -21.02 7.55
N ARG A 57 8.84 -21.75 7.45
CA ARG A 57 7.52 -21.20 7.07
C ARG A 57 7.02 -20.17 8.08
N LEU A 58 7.06 -20.51 9.39
CA LEU A 58 6.66 -19.59 10.44
C LEU A 58 7.57 -18.34 10.48
N LEU A 59 8.87 -18.51 10.23
CA LEU A 59 9.80 -17.37 10.12
C LEU A 59 9.41 -16.47 8.94
N GLY A 60 9.07 -17.07 7.79
CA GLY A 60 8.55 -16.38 6.62
C GLY A 60 7.27 -15.59 6.91
N ASP A 61 6.31 -16.18 7.63
CA ASP A 61 5.08 -15.50 8.04
C ASP A 61 5.37 -14.31 8.96
N MET A 62 6.24 -14.49 9.96
CA MET A 62 6.62 -13.40 10.86
C MET A 62 7.35 -12.25 10.13
N LEU A 63 8.24 -12.58 9.20
CA LEU A 63 8.90 -11.61 8.33
C LEU A 63 7.89 -10.88 7.45
N CYS A 64 6.95 -11.60 6.84
CA CYS A 64 5.85 -11.07 6.03
C CYS A 64 4.96 -10.10 6.83
N LEU A 65 4.54 -10.50 8.04
CA LEU A 65 3.76 -9.67 8.96
C LEU A 65 4.53 -8.39 9.35
N SER A 66 5.83 -8.52 9.65
CA SER A 66 6.67 -7.37 9.99
C SER A 66 6.83 -6.39 8.81
N GLY A 67 7.02 -6.91 7.59
CA GLY A 67 7.13 -6.11 6.37
C GLY A 67 5.84 -5.37 6.05
N ALA A 68 4.69 -6.04 6.16
CA ALA A 68 3.38 -5.41 6.01
C ALA A 68 3.08 -4.37 7.11
N THR A 69 3.60 -4.57 8.33
CA THR A 69 3.51 -3.56 9.40
C THR A 69 4.28 -2.31 9.04
N LEU A 70 5.54 -2.48 8.62
CA LEU A 70 6.41 -1.38 8.20
C LEU A 70 5.85 -0.66 6.96
N TYR A 71 5.37 -1.40 5.95
CA TYR A 71 4.69 -0.85 4.79
C TYR A 71 3.48 -0.01 5.21
N GLY A 72 2.73 -0.50 6.19
CA GLY A 72 1.60 0.24 6.71
C GLY A 72 1.98 1.57 7.39
N ILE A 73 3.06 1.57 8.17
CA ILE A 73 3.62 2.79 8.77
C ILE A 73 4.04 3.76 7.66
N SER A 74 4.78 3.26 6.66
CA SER A 74 5.24 4.06 5.52
C SER A 74 4.08 4.73 4.78
N ASN A 75 2.98 4.01 4.52
CA ASN A 75 1.80 4.57 3.86
C ASN A 75 1.16 5.72 4.67
N VAL A 76 1.11 5.62 6.00
CA VAL A 76 0.55 6.69 6.85
C VAL A 76 1.48 7.91 6.88
N VAL A 77 2.79 7.69 6.99
CA VAL A 77 3.79 8.75 6.95
C VAL A 77 3.78 9.43 5.57
N GLU A 78 3.68 8.66 4.49
CA GLU A 78 3.56 9.18 3.13
C GLU A 78 2.30 10.01 2.94
N GLU A 79 1.13 9.54 3.40
CA GLU A 79 -0.12 10.33 3.37
C GLU A 79 0.06 11.67 4.11
N PHE A 80 0.76 11.67 5.24
CA PHE A 80 1.03 12.90 6.00
C PHE A 80 1.99 13.84 5.25
N VAL A 81 3.10 13.31 4.74
CA VAL A 81 4.15 14.09 4.06
C VAL A 81 3.65 14.67 2.74
N VAL A 82 2.93 13.90 1.93
CA VAL A 82 2.35 14.33 0.64
C VAL A 82 1.29 15.43 0.80
N LYS A 83 0.65 15.50 1.98
CA LYS A 83 -0.29 16.58 2.31
C LYS A 83 0.41 17.86 2.79
N MET A 84 1.63 17.77 3.32
CA MET A 84 2.40 18.92 3.80
C MET A 84 3.38 19.49 2.76
N HIS A 85 3.94 18.65 1.90
CA HIS A 85 4.96 19.01 0.91
C HIS A 85 4.49 18.68 -0.51
N ASP A 86 5.20 19.20 -1.52
CA ASP A 86 4.88 18.91 -2.91
C ASP A 86 5.27 17.49 -3.32
N CYS A 87 4.36 16.79 -4.02
CA CYS A 87 4.55 15.40 -4.46
C CYS A 87 5.85 15.18 -5.25
N ILE A 88 6.28 16.17 -6.03
CA ILE A 88 7.48 16.07 -6.86
C ILE A 88 8.75 16.09 -6.01
N GLU A 89 8.79 16.94 -4.98
CA GLU A 89 9.92 17.01 -4.05
C GLU A 89 10.00 15.73 -3.21
N PHE A 90 8.86 15.26 -2.70
CA PHE A 90 8.77 13.98 -1.99
C PHE A 90 9.26 12.81 -2.86
N LEU A 91 8.74 12.69 -4.09
CA LEU A 91 9.12 11.61 -5.00
C LEU A 91 10.60 11.69 -5.40
N GLY A 92 11.14 12.90 -5.56
CA GLY A 92 12.56 13.13 -5.82
C GLY A 92 13.45 12.65 -4.68
N MET A 93 13.11 12.99 -3.43
CA MET A 93 13.87 12.54 -2.25
C MET A 93 13.73 11.03 -2.04
N LEU A 94 12.51 10.48 -2.17
CA LEU A 94 12.25 9.05 -2.05
C LEU A 94 13.03 8.25 -3.11
N GLY A 95 13.03 8.73 -4.35
CA GLY A 95 13.79 8.12 -5.44
C GLY A 95 15.30 8.16 -5.19
N LEU A 96 15.84 9.30 -4.75
CA LEU A 96 17.27 9.47 -4.51
C LEU A 96 17.76 8.59 -3.34
N PHE A 97 17.18 8.74 -2.15
CA PHE A 97 17.60 7.97 -0.99
C PHE A 97 17.22 6.49 -1.10
N GLY A 98 16.03 6.20 -1.65
CA GLY A 98 15.57 4.84 -1.88
C GLY A 98 16.48 4.08 -2.85
N SER A 99 16.93 4.70 -3.93
CA SER A 99 17.86 4.06 -4.87
C SER A 99 19.20 3.72 -4.23
N VAL A 100 19.75 4.62 -3.40
CA VAL A 100 21.03 4.36 -2.69
C VAL A 100 20.87 3.19 -1.71
N ILE A 101 19.83 3.22 -0.87
CA ILE A 101 19.60 2.17 0.13
C ILE A 101 19.32 0.83 -0.55
N ASN A 102 18.45 0.80 -1.56
CA ASN A 102 18.11 -0.42 -2.30
C ASN A 102 19.33 -0.97 -3.07
N GLY A 103 20.16 -0.10 -3.63
CA GLY A 103 21.41 -0.51 -4.29
C GLY A 103 22.39 -1.18 -3.33
N ILE A 104 22.51 -0.65 -2.10
CA ILE A 104 23.33 -1.28 -1.04
C ILE A 104 22.73 -2.63 -0.64
N GLN A 105 21.40 -2.72 -0.44
CA GLN A 105 20.73 -3.97 -0.10
C GLN A 105 20.91 -5.04 -1.18
N LEU A 106 20.71 -4.68 -2.45
CA LEU A 106 20.94 -5.56 -3.60
C LEU A 106 22.39 -6.08 -3.63
N ALA A 107 23.36 -5.21 -3.37
CA ALA A 107 24.78 -5.56 -3.41
C ALA A 107 25.23 -6.48 -2.26
N ILE A 108 24.51 -6.48 -1.13
CA ILE A 108 24.80 -7.30 0.06
C ILE A 108 24.03 -8.63 0.01
N LEU A 109 22.72 -8.59 -0.24
CA LEU A 109 21.83 -9.74 -0.10
C LEU A 109 21.75 -10.60 -1.36
N GLU A 110 21.70 -9.97 -2.53
CA GLU A 110 21.28 -10.62 -3.79
C GLU A 110 22.41 -10.72 -4.83
N ARG A 111 23.64 -10.37 -4.44
CA ARG A 111 24.80 -10.32 -5.36
C ARG A 111 25.00 -11.62 -6.14
N GLN A 112 24.82 -12.76 -5.47
CA GLN A 112 25.05 -14.07 -6.09
C GLN A 112 23.94 -14.40 -7.09
N GLU A 113 22.68 -14.16 -6.73
CA GLU A 113 21.53 -14.39 -7.61
C GLU A 113 21.61 -13.53 -8.88
N VAL A 114 21.98 -12.25 -8.73
CA VAL A 114 22.18 -11.33 -9.87
C VAL A 114 23.29 -11.80 -10.82
N ALA A 115 24.33 -12.46 -10.31
CA ALA A 115 25.46 -12.95 -11.12
C ALA A 115 25.12 -14.17 -11.96
N VAL A 116 24.11 -14.96 -11.56
CA VAL A 116 23.68 -16.17 -12.29
C VAL A 116 22.66 -15.84 -13.40
N ILE A 117 22.07 -14.63 -13.39
CA ILE A 117 21.13 -14.20 -14.42
C ILE A 117 21.80 -14.19 -15.79
N ARG A 118 21.14 -14.82 -16.78
CA ARG A 118 21.61 -14.86 -18.18
C ARG A 118 21.26 -13.56 -18.90
N TRP A 119 22.05 -12.52 -18.67
CA TRP A 119 21.88 -11.18 -19.25
C TRP A 119 21.92 -11.15 -20.80
N GLU A 120 22.45 -12.19 -21.43
CA GLU A 120 22.50 -12.32 -22.90
C GLU A 120 21.12 -12.59 -23.53
N GLN A 121 20.15 -13.12 -22.76
CA GLN A 121 18.82 -13.44 -23.28
C GLN A 121 17.94 -12.20 -23.28
N TRP A 122 17.63 -11.68 -24.48
CA TRP A 122 16.85 -10.46 -24.64
C TRP A 122 15.44 -10.56 -24.02
N GLN A 123 14.83 -11.75 -23.94
CA GLN A 123 13.52 -11.93 -23.31
C GLN A 123 13.56 -11.62 -21.81
N ILE A 124 14.60 -12.06 -21.11
CA ILE A 124 14.75 -11.81 -19.67
C ILE A 124 14.92 -10.31 -19.43
N VAL A 125 15.81 -9.69 -20.19
CA VAL A 125 16.05 -8.24 -20.10
C VAL A 125 14.78 -7.45 -20.43
N ALA A 126 14.03 -7.85 -21.46
CA ALA A 126 12.77 -7.22 -21.82
C ALA A 126 11.70 -7.35 -20.71
N LEU A 127 11.59 -8.52 -20.08
CA LEU A 127 10.67 -8.73 -18.94
C LEU A 127 11.06 -7.86 -17.75
N VAL A 128 12.35 -7.78 -17.41
CA VAL A 128 12.86 -6.93 -16.31
C VAL A 128 12.61 -5.45 -16.60
N ILE A 129 12.89 -4.98 -17.81
CA ILE A 129 12.62 -3.59 -18.22
C ILE A 129 11.12 -3.31 -18.17
N SER A 130 10.28 -4.21 -18.70
CA SER A 130 8.83 -4.03 -18.70
C SER A 130 8.28 -3.96 -17.28
N PHE A 131 8.74 -4.85 -16.39
CA PHE A 131 8.42 -4.81 -14.98
C PHE A 131 8.86 -3.49 -14.31
N ALA A 132 10.08 -3.02 -14.59
CA ALA A 132 10.58 -1.76 -14.05
C ALA A 132 9.76 -0.55 -14.53
N VAL A 133 9.37 -0.51 -15.81
CA VAL A 133 8.51 0.54 -16.36
C VAL A 133 7.13 0.52 -15.70
N CYS A 134 6.52 -0.66 -15.55
CA CYS A 134 5.25 -0.81 -14.84
C CYS A 134 5.33 -0.31 -13.39
N LEU A 135 6.38 -0.68 -12.66
CA LEU A 135 6.60 -0.20 -11.28
C LEU A 135 6.84 1.31 -11.24
N PHE A 136 7.59 1.87 -12.18
CA PHE A 136 7.80 3.31 -12.26
C PHE A 136 6.48 4.07 -12.41
N PHE A 137 5.60 3.62 -13.31
CA PHE A 137 4.27 4.22 -13.46
C PHE A 137 3.43 4.06 -12.20
N LEU A 138 3.44 2.87 -11.57
CA LEU A 138 2.70 2.62 -10.34
C LEU A 138 3.16 3.55 -9.21
N TYR A 139 4.46 3.59 -8.91
CA TYR A 139 5.02 4.39 -7.82
C TYR A 139 5.03 5.90 -8.10
N SER A 140 5.09 6.33 -9.35
CA SER A 140 4.94 7.75 -9.70
C SER A 140 3.49 8.23 -9.53
N THR A 141 2.52 7.36 -9.86
CA THR A 141 1.09 7.69 -9.77
C THR A 141 0.55 7.52 -8.36
N MET A 142 1.15 6.65 -7.53
CA MET A 142 0.67 6.34 -6.18
C MET A 142 0.61 7.57 -5.24
N PRO A 143 1.63 8.46 -5.17
CA PRO A 143 1.54 9.72 -4.42
C PRO A 143 0.43 10.64 -4.92
N VAL A 144 0.16 10.67 -6.23
CA VAL A 144 -0.91 11.48 -6.82
C VAL A 144 -2.28 10.92 -6.41
N VAL A 145 -2.45 9.60 -6.46
CA VAL A 145 -3.66 8.92 -5.99
C VAL A 145 -3.84 9.13 -4.49
N MET A 146 -2.78 9.06 -3.69
CA MET A 146 -2.81 9.35 -2.26
C MET A 146 -3.12 10.82 -1.94
N ARG A 147 -2.79 11.76 -2.83
CA ARG A 147 -3.18 13.17 -2.69
C ARG A 147 -4.68 13.38 -2.92
N ILE A 148 -5.26 12.62 -3.86
CA ILE A 148 -6.68 12.72 -4.26
C ILE A 148 -7.57 11.87 -3.34
N SER A 149 -7.03 10.75 -2.85
CA SER A 149 -7.71 9.77 -2.00
C SER A 149 -7.10 9.72 -0.59
N SER A 150 -7.40 8.69 0.20
CA SER A 150 -6.75 8.42 1.50
C SER A 150 -6.01 7.08 1.42
N ALA A 151 -5.06 6.81 2.33
CA ALA A 151 -4.41 5.51 2.44
C ALA A 151 -5.42 4.35 2.52
N THR A 152 -6.61 4.60 3.10
CA THR A 152 -7.70 3.61 3.15
C THR A 152 -8.23 3.23 1.76
N ALA A 153 -8.36 4.20 0.84
CA ALA A 153 -8.88 3.96 -0.50
C ALA A 153 -7.85 3.27 -1.42
N VAL A 154 -6.56 3.60 -1.25
CA VAL A 154 -5.47 2.90 -1.94
C VAL A 154 -5.42 1.44 -1.50
N ASN A 155 -5.49 1.20 -0.20
CA ASN A 155 -5.56 -0.15 0.37
C ASN A 155 -6.77 -0.96 -0.12
N LEU A 156 -7.94 -0.31 -0.30
CA LEU A 156 -9.13 -0.96 -0.86
C LEU A 156 -8.96 -1.31 -2.36
N SER A 157 -8.27 -0.45 -3.11
CA SER A 157 -7.92 -0.73 -4.52
C SER A 157 -6.96 -1.89 -4.64
N ILE A 158 -5.97 -1.99 -3.75
CA ILE A 158 -4.99 -3.09 -3.72
C ILE A 158 -5.69 -4.41 -3.37
N LEU A 159 -6.64 -4.41 -2.44
CA LEU A 159 -7.46 -5.60 -2.13
C LEU A 159 -8.25 -6.09 -3.36
N SER A 160 -8.77 -5.17 -4.17
CA SER A 160 -9.45 -5.53 -5.42
C SER A 160 -8.49 -6.18 -6.42
N ALA A 161 -7.26 -5.69 -6.52
CA ALA A 161 -6.23 -6.28 -7.36
C ALA A 161 -5.84 -7.70 -6.89
N ASP A 162 -5.70 -7.91 -5.58
CA ASP A 162 -5.46 -9.24 -4.99
C ASP A 162 -6.58 -10.24 -5.35
N PHE A 163 -7.85 -9.79 -5.34
CA PHE A 163 -8.98 -10.62 -5.74
C PHE A 163 -8.90 -11.06 -7.21
N TYR A 164 -8.59 -10.14 -8.12
CA TYR A 164 -8.43 -10.47 -9.53
C TYR A 164 -7.23 -11.40 -9.78
N SER A 165 -6.11 -11.18 -9.09
CA SER A 165 -4.95 -12.06 -9.14
C SER A 165 -5.28 -13.48 -8.66
N LEU A 166 -6.08 -13.61 -7.59
CA LEU A 166 -6.55 -14.91 -7.10
C LEU A 166 -7.45 -15.61 -8.12
N LEU A 167 -8.42 -14.90 -8.70
CA LEU A 167 -9.29 -15.44 -9.76
C LEU A 167 -8.48 -15.95 -10.95
N ILE A 168 -7.53 -15.15 -11.43
CA ILE A 168 -6.64 -15.57 -12.54
C ILE A 168 -5.80 -16.78 -12.11
N GLY A 169 -5.27 -16.80 -10.89
CA GLY A 169 -4.54 -17.94 -10.33
C GLY A 169 -5.33 -19.24 -10.35
N VAL A 170 -6.61 -19.19 -9.95
CA VAL A 170 -7.50 -20.35 -9.92
C VAL A 170 -7.95 -20.75 -11.33
N PHE A 171 -8.44 -19.79 -12.14
CA PHE A 171 -9.07 -20.10 -13.42
C PHE A 171 -8.06 -20.32 -14.55
N LEU A 172 -6.99 -19.51 -14.60
CA LEU A 172 -6.01 -19.54 -15.70
C LEU A 172 -4.83 -20.46 -15.38
N PHE A 173 -4.30 -20.40 -14.16
CA PHE A 173 -3.13 -21.19 -13.75
C PHE A 173 -3.48 -22.50 -13.01
N GLN A 174 -4.78 -22.74 -12.71
CA GLN A 174 -5.28 -23.97 -12.06
C GLN A 174 -4.57 -24.28 -10.73
N TYR A 175 -4.20 -23.24 -9.97
CA TYR A 175 -3.58 -23.43 -8.66
C TYR A 175 -4.56 -24.03 -7.65
N LYS A 176 -4.11 -25.06 -6.93
CA LYS A 176 -4.85 -25.69 -5.85
C LYS A 176 -4.55 -24.96 -4.54
N PHE A 177 -5.45 -24.09 -4.12
CA PHE A 177 -5.35 -23.41 -2.83
C PHE A 177 -6.01 -24.23 -1.72
N HIS A 178 -5.41 -24.24 -0.52
CA HIS A 178 -6.07 -24.76 0.67
C HIS A 178 -7.30 -23.91 0.99
N VAL A 179 -8.41 -24.54 1.41
CA VAL A 179 -9.69 -23.86 1.68
C VAL A 179 -9.53 -22.76 2.74
N LEU A 180 -8.61 -22.95 3.69
CA LEU A 180 -8.27 -21.97 4.72
C LEU A 180 -7.76 -20.64 4.16
N TYR A 181 -7.00 -20.64 3.05
CA TYR A 181 -6.53 -19.39 2.43
C TYR A 181 -7.68 -18.61 1.80
N ILE A 182 -8.62 -19.30 1.13
CA ILE A 182 -9.81 -18.67 0.52
C ILE A 182 -10.71 -18.08 1.61
N LEU A 183 -10.93 -18.83 2.70
CA LEU A 183 -11.69 -18.37 3.86
C LEU A 183 -11.05 -17.15 4.53
N SER A 184 -9.73 -17.19 4.73
CA SER A 184 -8.98 -16.07 5.31
C SER A 184 -9.06 -14.82 4.44
N PHE A 185 -8.94 -14.98 3.12
CA PHE A 185 -9.09 -13.88 2.17
C PHE A 185 -10.49 -13.25 2.25
N THR A 186 -11.55 -14.06 2.31
CA THR A 186 -12.93 -13.55 2.42
C THR A 186 -13.19 -12.86 3.77
N LEU A 187 -12.63 -13.38 4.86
CA LEU A 187 -12.71 -12.74 6.18
C LEU A 187 -12.03 -11.37 6.17
N VAL A 188 -10.80 -11.28 5.66
CA VAL A 188 -10.08 -10.00 5.59
C VAL A 188 -10.81 -9.02 4.67
N ALA A 189 -11.26 -9.46 3.49
CA ALA A 189 -12.03 -8.60 2.59
C ALA A 189 -13.30 -8.06 3.26
N THR A 190 -14.03 -8.91 3.99
CA THR A 190 -15.23 -8.51 4.73
C THR A 190 -14.90 -7.52 5.85
N GLY A 191 -13.83 -7.74 6.62
CA GLY A 191 -13.41 -6.82 7.67
C GLY A 191 -13.05 -5.43 7.13
N VAL A 192 -12.37 -5.38 5.98
CA VAL A 192 -12.05 -4.13 5.27
C VAL A 192 -13.30 -3.43 4.74
N LEU A 193 -14.25 -4.18 4.17
CA LEU A 193 -15.53 -3.63 3.74
C LEU A 193 -16.32 -3.06 4.92
N LEU A 194 -16.47 -3.81 6.02
CA LEU A 194 -17.15 -3.37 7.24
C LEU A 194 -16.54 -2.08 7.81
N TYR A 195 -15.21 -1.99 7.80
CA TYR A 195 -14.50 -0.79 8.20
C TYR A 195 -14.80 0.41 7.27
N SER A 196 -14.88 0.15 5.95
CA SER A 196 -15.05 1.18 4.91
C SER A 196 -16.50 1.68 4.77
N LEU A 197 -17.49 0.93 5.27
CA LEU A 197 -18.91 1.30 5.22
C LEU A 197 -19.24 2.57 6.02
N LYS A 198 -18.37 3.01 6.92
CA LYS A 198 -18.54 4.27 7.66
C LYS A 198 -17.35 5.19 7.40
N PRO A 199 -17.60 6.46 7.04
CA PRO A 199 -16.52 7.45 6.93
C PRO A 199 -15.83 7.61 8.28
N THR A 200 -14.51 7.49 8.29
CA THR A 200 -13.70 7.92 9.44
C THR A 200 -13.69 9.44 9.55
N PRO A 201 -13.52 10.00 10.75
CA PRO A 201 -13.41 11.45 10.96
C PRO A 201 -12.32 12.14 10.10
N ILE A 202 -11.29 11.39 9.65
CA ILE A 202 -10.22 11.88 8.77
C ILE A 202 -10.77 12.40 7.44
N ALA A 203 -11.77 11.72 6.87
CA ALA A 203 -12.39 12.14 5.61
C ALA A 203 -13.08 13.51 5.76
N HIS A 204 -13.61 13.81 6.96
CA HIS A 204 -14.24 15.08 7.27
C HIS A 204 -13.21 16.22 7.45
N GLN A 205 -12.11 15.96 8.16
CA GLN A 205 -11.01 16.93 8.33
C GLN A 205 -10.28 17.23 7.00
N THR A 206 -10.04 16.20 6.18
CA THR A 206 -9.45 16.35 4.84
C THR A 206 -10.36 17.16 3.93
N GLY A 207 -11.69 17.02 4.05
CA GLY A 207 -12.66 17.87 3.34
C GLY A 207 -12.54 19.34 3.71
N HIS A 208 -12.36 19.65 4.99
CA HIS A 208 -12.20 21.01 5.49
C HIS A 208 -10.86 21.64 5.06
N TYR A 209 -9.77 20.87 5.10
CA TYR A 209 -8.46 21.29 4.58
C TYR A 209 -8.49 21.49 3.06
N ARG A 210 -9.17 20.60 2.32
CA ARG A 210 -9.35 20.72 0.86
C ARG A 210 -10.13 21.96 0.50
N SER A 211 -11.19 22.31 1.23
CA SER A 211 -11.93 23.56 1.00
C SER A 211 -11.08 24.80 1.31
N GLU A 212 -10.27 24.78 2.36
CA GLU A 212 -9.35 25.89 2.65
C GLU A 212 -8.22 26.01 1.63
N LEU A 213 -7.65 24.89 1.18
CA LEU A 213 -6.59 24.88 0.18
C LEU A 213 -7.10 25.33 -1.18
N LEU A 214 -8.29 24.87 -1.59
CA LEU A 214 -8.95 25.35 -2.81
C LEU A 214 -9.28 26.84 -2.69
N ALA A 215 -9.73 27.32 -1.52
CA ALA A 215 -9.95 28.75 -1.28
C ALA A 215 -8.64 29.55 -1.38
N ARG A 216 -7.54 29.03 -0.81
CA ARG A 216 -6.20 29.65 -0.90
C ARG A 216 -5.65 29.65 -2.32
N ILE A 217 -5.85 28.57 -3.10
CA ILE A 217 -5.45 28.50 -4.51
C ILE A 217 -6.30 29.49 -5.32
N HIS A 218 -7.62 29.51 -5.17
CA HIS A 218 -8.48 30.49 -5.84
C HIS A 218 -8.09 31.93 -5.50
N TYR A 219 -7.72 32.21 -4.25
CA TYR A 219 -7.20 33.50 -3.83
C TYR A 219 -5.85 33.84 -4.47
N LYS A 220 -4.91 32.89 -4.48
CA LYS A 220 -3.57 33.05 -5.06
C LYS A 220 -3.59 33.15 -6.59
N THR A 221 -4.61 32.62 -7.26
CA THR A 221 -4.82 32.76 -8.72
C THR A 221 -5.58 34.05 -9.09
N LYS A 222 -6.45 34.57 -8.21
CA LYS A 222 -7.11 35.88 -8.41
C LYS A 222 -6.15 37.06 -8.32
N ILE A 223 -5.18 37.03 -7.40
CA ILE A 223 -4.20 38.12 -7.21
C ILE A 223 -3.36 38.43 -8.47
N PRO A 224 -2.77 37.45 -9.19
CA PRO A 224 -2.05 37.72 -10.43
C PRO A 224 -3.00 38.12 -11.57
N LEU A 225 -4.22 37.59 -11.64
CA LEU A 225 -5.21 38.00 -12.65
C LEU A 225 -5.68 39.46 -12.48
N LEU A 226 -5.86 39.93 -11.24
CA LEU A 226 -6.15 41.34 -10.97
C LEU A 226 -4.96 42.25 -11.32
N LYS A 227 -3.73 41.83 -11.01
CA LYS A 227 -2.53 42.58 -11.38
C LYS A 227 -2.29 42.64 -12.90
N LEU A 228 -2.57 41.55 -13.62
CA LEU A 228 -2.52 41.52 -15.09
C LEU A 228 -3.65 42.35 -15.73
N SER A 229 -4.84 42.38 -15.13
CA SER A 229 -5.95 43.21 -15.63
C SER A 229 -5.66 44.70 -15.47
N THR A 230 -4.99 45.13 -14.39
CA THR A 230 -4.62 46.55 -14.20
C THR A 230 -3.43 46.98 -15.06
N GLN A 231 -2.51 46.07 -15.40
CA GLN A 231 -1.39 46.38 -16.31
C GLN A 231 -1.75 46.42 -17.80
N CYS A 232 -2.97 46.01 -18.18
CA CYS A 232 -3.45 46.06 -19.55
C CYS A 232 -4.40 47.25 -19.82
N LEU A 233 -4.62 48.09 -18.81
CA LEU A 233 -5.56 49.23 -18.81
C LEU A 233 -4.87 50.60 -18.62
N ASP A 234 -3.54 50.62 -18.52
CA ASP A 234 -2.67 51.80 -18.65
C ASP A 234 -1.75 51.63 -19.87
#